data_AF-A0A7W9DR61-F1
#
_entry.id   AF-A0A7W9DR61-F1
#
_cell.length_a   1.000
_cell.length_b   1.000
_cell.length_c   1.000
_cell.angle_alpha   90.00
_cell.angle_beta   90.00
_cell.angle_gamma   90.00
#
_symmetry.space_group_name_H-M   'P 1'
#
loop_
_entity.id
_entity.type
_entity.pdbx_description
1 polymer ?
#
loop_
_entity_poly.entity_id
_entity_poly.type
_entity_poly.pdbx_seq_one_letter_code
_entity_poly.pdbx_strand_id
1 'polypeptide(L)'
;MNLLESHEGPLILPGPVLAEVCWILESRVGPAAEAEFLQSIVAGELILEALSVADVTRMRSLVTTYANFPLGAVDASVIAIAERLGVQEIATLDHRHFGAVRNVHGGFFELLP
;
A
#
# COMPACT_ATOMS: atom_id res chain seq x y z
N MET A 1 -16.51 -5.05 -10.23
CA MET A 1 -16.40 -4.79 -8.77
C MET A 1 -15.62 -3.51 -8.64
N ASN A 2 -16.26 -2.42 -8.19
CA ASN A 2 -15.65 -1.10 -8.14
C ASN A 2 -15.30 -0.78 -6.69
N LEU A 3 -14.17 -1.33 -6.22
CA LEU A 3 -13.77 -1.29 -4.81
C LEU A 3 -13.73 0.15 -4.28
N LEU A 4 -13.15 1.07 -5.05
CA LEU A 4 -13.01 2.48 -4.68
C LEU A 4 -14.35 3.22 -4.56
N GLU A 5 -15.38 2.79 -5.31
CA GLU A 5 -16.70 3.42 -5.27
C GLU A 5 -17.65 2.81 -4.23
N SER A 6 -17.36 1.59 -3.76
CA SER A 6 -18.28 0.81 -2.91
C SER A 6 -17.76 0.53 -1.51
N HIS A 7 -16.47 0.76 -1.25
CA HIS A 7 -15.87 0.57 0.06
C HIS A 7 -16.27 1.73 1.00
N GLU A 8 -16.89 1.41 2.14
CA GLU A 8 -17.41 2.41 3.10
C GLU A 8 -16.33 2.97 4.05
N GLY A 9 -15.14 2.39 4.06
CA GLY A 9 -14.03 2.78 4.95
C GLY A 9 -13.00 3.71 4.31
N PRO A 10 -12.15 4.37 5.14
CA PRO A 10 -11.08 5.22 4.64
C PRO A 10 -10.10 4.44 3.76
N LEU A 11 -9.70 5.04 2.64
CA LEU A 11 -8.70 4.47 1.74
C LEU A 11 -7.33 5.03 2.10
N ILE A 12 -6.49 4.22 2.74
CA ILE A 12 -5.17 4.63 3.20
C ILE A 12 -4.13 4.40 2.09
N LEU A 13 -3.35 5.43 1.79
CA LEU A 13 -2.29 5.42 0.79
C LEU A 13 -0.92 5.60 1.46
N PRO A 14 -0.07 4.56 1.52
CA PRO A 14 1.31 4.71 1.96
C PRO A 14 2.11 5.69 1.09
N GLY A 15 2.94 6.52 1.72
CA GLY A 15 3.83 7.46 1.01
C GLY A 15 4.70 6.84 -0.11
N PRO A 16 5.28 5.63 0.05
CA PRO A 16 6.00 4.98 -1.05
C PRO A 16 5.13 4.60 -2.25
N VAL A 17 3.86 4.25 -2.01
CA VAL A 17 2.90 3.93 -3.08
C VAL A 17 2.53 5.20 -3.85
N LEU A 18 2.36 6.34 -3.17
CA LEU A 18 2.20 7.64 -3.84
C LEU A 18 3.33 7.89 -4.84
N ALA A 19 4.59 7.73 -4.41
CA ALA A 19 5.75 7.96 -5.27
C ALA A 19 5.78 7.01 -6.49
N GLU A 20 5.48 5.72 -6.27
CA GLU A 20 5.44 4.73 -7.36
C GLU A 20 4.31 5.01 -8.36
N VAL A 21 3.11 5.34 -7.88
CA VAL A 21 1.97 5.67 -8.74
C VAL A 21 2.25 6.92 -9.57
N CYS A 22 2.79 8.00 -8.97
CA CYS A 22 3.20 9.19 -9.71
C CYS A 22 4.21 8.86 -10.82
N TRP A 23 5.24 8.08 -10.52
CA TRP A 23 6.23 7.66 -11.52
C TRP A 23 5.61 6.86 -12.67
N ILE A 24 4.66 5.97 -12.38
CA ILE A 24 3.93 5.21 -13.40
C ILE A 24 3.04 6.13 -14.25
N LEU A 25 2.31 7.05 -13.62
CA LEU A 25 1.41 7.97 -14.32
C LEU A 25 2.20 8.92 -15.24
N GLU A 26 3.28 9.51 -14.76
CA GLU A 26 4.18 10.35 -15.54
C GLU A 26 4.69 9.59 -16.78
N SER A 27 5.18 8.36 -16.58
CA SER A 27 5.83 7.59 -17.64
C SER A 27 4.88 6.91 -18.63
N ARG A 28 3.61 6.64 -18.26
CA ARG A 28 2.70 5.82 -19.07
C ARG A 28 1.38 6.47 -19.47
N VAL A 29 0.94 7.51 -18.77
CA VAL A 29 -0.39 8.11 -18.97
C VAL A 29 -0.30 9.60 -19.28
N GLY A 30 0.48 10.34 -18.50
CA GLY A 30 0.76 11.76 -18.68
C GLY A 30 0.36 12.62 -17.48
N PRO A 31 0.78 13.90 -17.50
CA PRO A 31 0.73 14.79 -16.33
C PRO A 31 -0.70 15.14 -15.87
N ALA A 32 -1.70 15.09 -16.76
CA ALA A 32 -3.09 15.36 -16.37
C ALA A 32 -3.63 14.28 -15.43
N ALA A 33 -3.34 13.00 -15.70
CA ALA A 33 -3.76 11.89 -14.85
C ALA A 33 -3.01 11.90 -13.51
N GLU A 34 -1.72 12.25 -13.51
CA GLU A 34 -0.95 12.45 -12.28
C GLU A 34 -1.54 13.57 -11.41
N ALA A 35 -1.89 14.71 -12.01
CA ALA A 35 -2.52 15.82 -11.30
C ALA A 35 -3.90 15.44 -10.72
N GLU A 36 -4.71 14.68 -11.46
CA GLU A 36 -6.00 14.16 -10.98
C GLU A 36 -5.81 13.20 -9.79
N PHE A 37 -4.84 12.29 -9.87
CA PHE A 37 -4.49 11.42 -8.74
C PHE A 37 -4.07 12.22 -7.50
N LEU A 38 -3.21 13.22 -7.65
CA LEU A 38 -2.83 14.10 -6.54
C LEU A 38 -4.03 14.88 -5.98
N GLN A 39 -4.97 15.29 -6.84
CA GLN A 39 -6.19 15.97 -6.43
C GLN A 39 -7.10 15.07 -5.58
N SER A 40 -7.13 13.76 -5.80
CA SER A 40 -7.90 12.81 -4.95
C SER A 40 -7.42 12.82 -3.49
N ILE A 41 -6.10 12.98 -3.27
CA ILE A 41 -5.51 13.09 -1.94
C ILE A 41 -5.90 14.42 -1.29
N VAL A 42 -5.82 15.52 -2.05
CA VAL A 42 -6.24 16.86 -1.58
C VAL A 42 -7.73 16.90 -1.24
N ALA A 43 -8.56 16.17 -2.00
CA ALA A 43 -10.00 16.03 -1.76
C ALA A 43 -10.35 15.13 -0.57
N GLY A 44 -9.36 14.40 -0.01
CA GLY A 44 -9.56 13.47 1.10
C GLY A 44 -10.16 12.12 0.70
N GLU A 45 -10.20 11.81 -0.61
CA GLU A 45 -10.63 10.50 -1.12
C GLU A 45 -9.62 9.41 -0.78
N LEU A 46 -8.32 9.78 -0.81
CA LEU A 46 -7.21 8.95 -0.34
C LEU A 46 -6.50 9.64 0.84
N ILE A 47 -6.31 8.90 1.93
CA ILE A 47 -5.62 9.37 3.13
C ILE A 47 -4.15 9.01 3.00
N LEU A 48 -3.30 10.00 2.74
CA LEU A 48 -1.86 9.82 2.67
C LEU A 48 -1.28 9.53 4.07
N GLU A 49 -0.72 8.34 4.26
CA GLU A 49 -0.09 7.91 5.51
C GLU A 49 1.44 7.92 5.38
N ALA A 50 2.08 8.63 6.30
CA ALA A 50 3.54 8.76 6.34
C ALA A 50 4.19 7.54 7.02
N LEU A 51 5.41 7.21 6.57
CA LEU A 51 6.23 6.22 7.25
C LEU A 51 6.80 6.77 8.55
N SER A 52 6.72 5.95 9.60
CA SER A 52 7.50 6.11 10.82
C SER A 52 8.80 5.30 10.76
N VAL A 53 9.74 5.59 11.67
CA VAL A 53 10.96 4.78 11.83
C VAL A 53 10.63 3.33 12.25
N ALA A 54 9.53 3.12 12.98
CA ALA A 54 9.05 1.79 13.32
C ALA A 54 8.61 1.02 12.06
N ASP A 55 7.92 1.68 11.13
CA ASP A 55 7.52 1.09 9.85
C ASP A 55 8.76 0.69 9.04
N VAL A 56 9.77 1.57 8.94
CA VAL A 56 11.02 1.26 8.23
C VAL A 56 11.77 0.09 8.88
N THR A 57 11.76 0.01 10.21
CA THR A 57 12.33 -1.14 10.93
C THR A 57 11.60 -2.43 10.59
N ARG A 58 10.27 -2.37 10.50
CA ARG A 58 9.43 -3.51 10.11
C ARG A 58 9.64 -3.90 8.65
N MET A 59 9.70 -2.92 7.75
CA MET A 59 10.03 -3.11 6.33
C MET A 59 11.36 -3.86 6.17
N ARG A 60 12.41 -3.44 6.89
CA ARG A 60 13.72 -4.13 6.89
C ARG A 60 13.59 -5.60 7.31
N SER A 61 12.80 -5.87 8.35
CA SER A 61 12.52 -7.25 8.78
C SER A 61 11.83 -8.04 7.68
N LEU A 62 10.78 -7.49 7.06
CA LEU A 62 10.03 -8.16 5.99
C LEU A 62 10.92 -8.50 4.80
N VAL A 63 11.67 -7.53 4.26
CA VAL A 63 12.53 -7.77 3.09
C VAL A 63 13.64 -8.79 3.38
N THR A 64 14.10 -8.89 4.64
CA THR A 64 15.10 -9.88 5.04
C THR A 64 14.47 -11.26 5.24
N THR A 65 13.31 -11.34 5.88
CA THR A 65 12.58 -12.60 6.12
C THR A 65 12.11 -13.23 4.80
N TYR A 66 11.65 -12.41 3.87
CA TYR A 66 11.15 -12.85 2.55
C TYR A 66 12.21 -12.66 1.45
N ALA A 67 13.51 -12.77 1.76
CA ALA A 67 14.58 -12.48 0.78
C ALA A 67 14.52 -13.35 -0.50
N ASN A 68 14.02 -14.59 -0.41
CA ASN A 68 13.83 -15.47 -1.57
C ASN A 68 12.53 -15.20 -2.34
N PHE A 69 11.75 -14.22 -1.89
CA PHE A 69 10.46 -13.81 -2.41
C PHE A 69 10.36 -12.28 -2.29
N PRO A 70 11.13 -11.54 -3.10
CA PRO A 70 11.45 -10.15 -2.82
C PRO A 70 10.21 -9.26 -2.95
N LEU A 71 9.65 -8.90 -1.79
CA LEU A 71 8.52 -7.96 -1.67
C LEU A 71 8.87 -6.56 -2.21
N GLY A 72 10.13 -6.15 -2.05
CA GLY A 72 10.52 -4.76 -2.30
C GLY A 72 10.05 -3.80 -1.21
N ALA A 73 10.50 -2.55 -1.29
CA ALA A 73 10.23 -1.55 -0.26
C ALA A 73 8.78 -1.05 -0.27
N VAL A 74 8.14 -0.98 -1.44
CA VAL A 74 6.77 -0.47 -1.55
C VAL A 74 5.80 -1.46 -0.90
N ASP A 75 5.80 -2.74 -1.28
CA ASP A 75 4.92 -3.75 -0.65
C ASP A 75 5.20 -3.90 0.85
N ALA A 76 6.48 -3.90 1.25
CA ALA A 76 6.84 -3.94 2.66
C ALA A 76 6.29 -2.73 3.44
N SER A 77 6.16 -1.56 2.80
CA SER A 77 5.59 -0.36 3.42
C SER A 77 4.08 -0.49 3.66
N VAL A 78 3.37 -1.09 2.70
CA VAL A 78 1.93 -1.38 2.82
C VAL A 78 1.68 -2.31 4.01
N ILE A 79 2.43 -3.41 4.09
CA ILE A 79 2.32 -4.38 5.19
C ILE A 79 2.65 -3.71 6.54
N ALA A 80 3.74 -2.95 6.62
CA ALA A 80 4.16 -2.33 7.88
C ALA A 80 3.13 -1.31 8.39
N ILE A 81 2.57 -0.49 7.51
CA ILE A 81 1.53 0.48 7.86
C ILE A 81 0.23 -0.24 8.25
N ALA A 82 -0.19 -1.26 7.50
CA ALA A 82 -1.39 -2.03 7.82
C ALA A 82 -1.27 -2.68 9.21
N GLU A 83 -0.11 -3.28 9.52
CA GLU A 83 0.18 -3.81 10.85
C GLU A 83 0.14 -2.74 11.94
N ARG A 84 0.79 -1.58 11.72
CA ARG A 84 0.80 -0.49 12.71
C ARG A 84 -0.61 0.06 13.00
N LEU A 85 -1.44 0.18 11.96
CA LEU A 85 -2.80 0.71 12.06
C LEU A 85 -3.83 -0.36 12.48
N GLY A 86 -3.44 -1.63 12.58
CA GLY A 86 -4.35 -2.73 12.88
C GLY A 86 -5.33 -3.03 11.75
N VAL A 87 -5.00 -2.63 10.52
CA VAL A 87 -5.82 -2.86 9.31
C VAL A 87 -5.55 -4.27 8.79
N GLN A 88 -6.62 -5.00 8.48
CA GLN A 88 -6.55 -6.37 7.95
C GLN A 88 -6.77 -6.44 6.44
N GLU A 89 -7.43 -5.45 5.86
CA GLU A 89 -7.76 -5.41 4.44
C GLU A 89 -6.67 -4.68 3.64
N ILE A 90 -6.20 -5.28 2.55
CA ILE A 90 -5.24 -4.68 1.62
C ILE A 90 -5.82 -4.72 0.21
N ALA A 91 -6.00 -3.54 -0.38
CA ALA A 91 -6.35 -3.40 -1.79
C ALA A 91 -5.11 -3.60 -2.68
N THR A 92 -4.98 -4.74 -3.36
CA THR A 92 -3.86 -5.07 -4.24
C THR A 92 -4.27 -6.05 -5.32
N LEU A 93 -3.70 -5.94 -6.53
CA LEU A 93 -3.83 -6.99 -7.54
C LEU A 93 -2.76 -8.09 -7.38
N ASP A 94 -1.79 -7.88 -6.49
CA ASP A 94 -0.71 -8.83 -6.23
C ASP A 94 -1.03 -9.76 -5.06
N HIS A 95 -2.00 -10.65 -5.29
CA HIS A 95 -2.40 -11.62 -4.26
C HIS A 95 -1.29 -12.63 -3.92
N ARG A 96 -0.32 -12.80 -4.83
CA ARG A 96 0.79 -13.71 -4.63
C ARG A 96 1.75 -13.16 -3.57
N HIS A 97 2.15 -11.88 -3.67
CA HIS A 97 3.08 -11.30 -2.70
C HIS A 97 2.45 -11.14 -1.33
N PHE A 98 1.26 -10.53 -1.26
CA PHE A 98 0.61 -10.24 0.02
C PHE A 98 0.04 -11.50 0.70
N GLY A 99 -0.43 -12.48 -0.07
CA GLY A 99 -0.99 -13.72 0.48
C GLY A 99 0.05 -14.64 1.14
N ALA A 100 1.35 -14.44 0.87
CA ALA A 100 2.43 -15.20 1.50
C ALA A 100 2.85 -14.64 2.88
N VAL A 101 2.43 -13.41 3.20
CA VAL A 101 2.90 -12.70 4.39
C VAL A 101 1.93 -12.90 5.56
N ARG A 102 2.47 -13.35 6.70
CA ARG A 102 1.71 -13.36 7.96
C ARG A 102 1.83 -12.01 8.63
N ASN A 103 0.70 -11.44 9.03
CA ASN A 103 0.70 -10.19 9.79
C ASN A 103 1.29 -10.43 11.20
N VAL A 104 1.77 -9.37 11.85
CA VAL A 104 2.33 -9.42 13.21
C VAL A 104 1.30 -9.74 14.30
N HIS A 105 0.01 -9.56 14.01
CA HIS A 105 -1.11 -9.79 14.93
C HIS A 105 -1.66 -11.23 14.88
N GLY A 106 -1.10 -12.07 14.02
CA GLY A 106 -1.59 -13.42 13.71
C GLY A 106 -2.52 -13.45 12.50
N GLY A 107 -2.34 -14.46 11.65
CA GLY A 107 -3.15 -14.67 10.43
C GLY A 107 -2.52 -14.08 9.17
N PHE A 108 -3.36 -13.91 8.15
CA PHE A 108 -3.05 -13.32 6.86
C PHE A 108 -3.94 -12.11 6.63
N PHE A 109 -3.52 -11.19 5.75
CA PHE A 109 -4.38 -10.09 5.32
C PHE A 109 -5.55 -10.59 4.48
N GLU A 110 -6.68 -9.90 4.58
CA GLU A 110 -7.77 -9.98 3.62
C GLU A 110 -7.38 -9.14 2.40
N LEU A 111 -7.32 -9.76 1.23
CA LEU A 111 -6.88 -9.09 0.00
C LEU A 111 -8.09 -8.75 -0.85
N LEU A 112 -8.11 -7.50 -1.34
CA LEU A 112 -9.17 -6.94 -2.14
C LEU A 112 -8.59 -6.34 -3.43
N PRO A 113 -9.37 -6.24 -4.51
CA PRO A 113 -10.49 -7.12 -4.82
C PRO A 113 -10.00 -8.56 -5.08
#